data_AF-A0A2E3MQA6-F1
#
_entry.id   AF-A0A2E3MQA6-F1
#
_cell.length_a   1.000
_cell.length_b   1.000
_cell.length_c   1.000
_cell.angle_alpha   90.00
_cell.angle_beta   90.00
_cell.angle_gamma   90.00
#
_symmetry.space_group_name_H-M   'P 1'
#
loop_
_entity.id
_entity.type
_entity.pdbx_description
1 polymer ?
#
loop_
_entity_poly.entity_id
_entity_poly.type
_entity_poly.pdbx_seq_one_letter_code
_entity_poly.pdbx_strand_id
1 'polypeptide(L)'
;MECRLQLTCAFCMLLSAIVEADEKPAELILATWNLEWFFDDYQGDNASDLAKKMSAPNRSEWDWKRNGVATAIAQIQPTIIALQEVESRRVAWYLTQRLQQAHDLKYRIAFVEGTDTFTEQDVVILYRSGLVSFGRREQTSEMFRSKQYYNLSKHLATRFEWGQGDEKESLFLLNVHLRARPEIAPLRQRQCRLIRHWTREAILRGENIVVLGDINTETTFSETPPDSDIGILRGLKTPQLTDDLFDLHKFLPAKERTSHLLPGKQFDRILVSQPLLENQDGKQDLVFHSMQRRKDLSVRGQQADKEHWNTYYQIPQTERDLSDHYPLIARFRFD
;
A
#
# COMPACT_ATOMS: atom_id res chain seq x y z
N MET A 1 49.62 -56.64 -19.73
CA MET A 1 49.13 -55.31 -20.13
C MET A 1 47.77 -55.14 -19.49
N GLU A 2 47.73 -54.76 -18.21
CA GLU A 2 46.49 -54.67 -17.43
C GLU A 2 46.27 -53.22 -17.04
N CYS A 3 45.20 -52.64 -17.59
CA CYS A 3 44.81 -51.26 -17.42
C CYS A 3 43.93 -51.13 -16.17
N ARG A 4 44.41 -50.43 -15.13
CA ARG A 4 43.61 -50.05 -13.96
C ARG A 4 42.86 -48.76 -14.26
N LEU A 5 41.54 -48.86 -14.41
CA LEU A 5 40.64 -47.71 -14.48
C LEU A 5 40.39 -47.22 -13.04
N GLN A 6 40.92 -46.05 -12.68
CA GLN A 6 40.55 -45.36 -11.44
C GLN A 6 39.28 -44.55 -11.72
N LEU A 7 38.16 -44.95 -11.10
CA LEU A 7 36.94 -44.15 -11.03
C LEU A 7 37.12 -43.09 -9.93
N THR A 8 37.33 -41.84 -10.32
CA THR A 8 37.25 -40.70 -9.41
C THR A 8 35.79 -40.28 -9.28
N CYS A 9 35.15 -40.62 -8.16
CA CYS A 9 33.85 -40.05 -7.78
C CYS A 9 34.02 -38.55 -7.50
N ALA A 10 33.60 -37.69 -8.42
CA ALA A 10 33.45 -36.27 -8.17
C ALA A 10 32.20 -36.05 -7.29
N PHE A 11 32.43 -35.73 -6.02
CA PHE A 11 31.39 -35.32 -5.08
C PHE A 11 30.97 -33.89 -5.43
N CYS A 12 29.89 -33.72 -6.18
CA CYS A 12 29.28 -32.40 -6.38
C CYS A 12 28.67 -31.93 -5.05
N MET A 13 29.44 -31.15 -4.27
CA MET A 13 28.89 -30.37 -3.17
C MET A 13 27.97 -29.30 -3.75
N LEU A 14 26.67 -29.59 -3.78
CA LEU A 14 25.62 -28.59 -3.91
C LEU A 14 25.72 -27.69 -2.68
N LEU A 15 26.41 -26.56 -2.82
CA LEU A 15 26.31 -25.45 -1.87
C LEU A 15 24.86 -24.99 -1.88
N SER A 16 24.11 -25.36 -0.85
CA SER A 16 22.86 -24.71 -0.51
C SER A 16 23.17 -23.23 -0.38
N ALA A 17 22.77 -22.42 -1.36
CA ALA A 17 22.82 -20.97 -1.22
C ALA A 17 21.97 -20.64 0.00
N ILE A 18 22.63 -20.25 1.09
CA ILE A 18 21.96 -19.64 2.22
C ILE A 18 21.36 -18.37 1.64
N VAL A 19 20.03 -18.34 1.50
CA VAL A 19 19.32 -17.12 1.13
C VAL A 19 19.48 -16.20 2.34
N GLU A 20 20.51 -15.37 2.32
CA GLU A 20 20.70 -14.34 3.33
C GLU A 20 19.48 -13.43 3.31
N ALA A 21 18.89 -13.18 4.48
CA ALA A 21 17.82 -12.21 4.62
C ALA A 21 18.33 -10.83 4.20
N ASP A 22 17.46 -10.03 3.59
CA ASP A 22 17.81 -8.66 3.19
C ASP A 22 18.27 -7.85 4.44
N GLU A 23 19.32 -7.06 4.30
CA GLU A 23 19.82 -6.20 5.39
C GLU A 23 18.77 -5.16 5.83
N LYS A 24 18.81 -4.77 7.10
CA LYS A 24 18.01 -3.65 7.62
C LYS A 24 18.38 -2.37 6.84
N PRO A 25 17.44 -1.69 6.17
CA PRO A 25 17.74 -0.40 5.57
C PRO A 25 18.01 0.63 6.68
N ALA A 26 18.81 1.65 6.41
CA ALA A 26 19.11 2.70 7.40
C ALA A 26 17.83 3.41 7.91
N GLU A 27 16.82 3.52 7.04
CA GLU A 27 15.48 4.00 7.38
C GLU A 27 14.46 3.19 6.56
N LEU A 28 13.33 2.83 7.18
CA LEU A 28 12.18 2.31 6.45
C LEU A 28 11.27 3.47 6.06
N ILE A 29 11.24 3.79 4.77
CA ILE A 29 10.32 4.79 4.21
C ILE A 29 9.12 4.05 3.63
N LEU A 30 7.96 4.24 4.26
CA LEU A 30 6.70 3.65 3.86
C LEU A 30 5.79 4.73 3.25
N ALA A 31 5.27 4.49 2.05
CA ALA A 31 4.35 5.41 1.40
C ALA A 31 3.04 4.71 0.98
N THR A 32 1.95 5.48 0.92
CA THR A 32 0.71 5.08 0.27
C THR A 32 0.19 6.16 -0.66
N TRP A 33 -0.33 5.76 -1.82
CA TRP A 33 -0.88 6.68 -2.81
C TRP A 33 -1.89 6.00 -3.75
N ASN A 34 -3.15 6.45 -3.71
CA ASN A 34 -4.11 6.15 -4.77
C ASN A 34 -3.71 6.94 -6.03
N LEU A 35 -3.63 6.29 -7.19
CA LEU A 35 -3.14 6.90 -8.42
C LEU A 35 -4.25 7.34 -9.39
N GLU A 36 -5.52 7.28 -8.95
CA GLU A 36 -6.73 7.70 -9.69
C GLU A 36 -6.79 7.09 -11.09
N TRP A 37 -7.28 5.86 -11.26
CA TRP A 37 -7.31 5.22 -12.59
C TRP A 37 -5.94 5.23 -13.28
N PHE A 38 -4.93 4.62 -12.63
CA PHE A 38 -3.63 4.41 -13.25
C PHE A 38 -3.69 3.21 -14.21
N PHE A 39 -4.32 3.48 -15.35
CA PHE A 39 -4.66 2.54 -16.41
C PHE A 39 -3.90 2.95 -17.68
N ASP A 40 -3.37 1.96 -18.41
CA ASP A 40 -2.63 2.24 -19.63
C ASP A 40 -3.57 2.53 -20.82
N ASP A 41 -3.00 2.70 -22.01
CA ASP A 41 -3.77 3.00 -23.22
C ASP A 41 -4.33 1.77 -23.93
N TYR A 42 -3.99 0.56 -23.49
CA TYR A 42 -4.48 -0.68 -24.07
C TYR A 42 -5.69 -1.19 -23.30
N GLN A 43 -6.88 -1.03 -23.89
CA GLN A 43 -8.16 -1.38 -23.27
C GLN A 43 -8.60 -2.84 -23.49
N GLY A 44 -7.79 -3.63 -24.21
CA GLY A 44 -8.18 -4.97 -24.67
C GLY A 44 -8.24 -6.03 -23.58
N ASP A 45 -7.62 -5.77 -22.42
CA ASP A 45 -7.69 -6.60 -21.22
C ASP A 45 -8.69 -6.09 -20.18
N ASN A 46 -9.39 -4.97 -20.45
CA ASN A 46 -10.51 -4.55 -19.63
C ASN A 46 -11.82 -5.23 -20.06
N ALA A 47 -12.59 -5.76 -19.12
CA ALA A 47 -13.90 -6.33 -19.40
C ALA A 47 -15.01 -5.27 -19.35
N SER A 48 -14.96 -4.38 -18.36
CA SER A 48 -16.00 -3.41 -18.01
C SER A 48 -15.91 -2.14 -18.84
N ASP A 49 -17.07 -1.57 -19.16
CA ASP A 49 -17.14 -0.31 -19.90
C ASP A 49 -16.56 0.86 -19.10
N LEU A 50 -16.65 0.79 -17.77
CA LEU A 50 -16.12 1.83 -16.89
C LEU A 50 -14.59 1.82 -16.93
N ALA A 51 -13.96 0.65 -16.81
CA ALA A 51 -12.51 0.52 -16.90
C ALA A 51 -12.00 1.10 -18.22
N LYS A 52 -12.57 0.67 -19.35
CA LYS A 52 -12.23 1.19 -20.69
C LYS A 52 -12.39 2.70 -20.81
N LYS A 53 -13.46 3.25 -20.23
CA LYS A 53 -13.72 4.70 -20.25
C LYS A 53 -12.66 5.48 -19.47
N MET A 54 -12.14 4.90 -18.39
CA MET A 54 -11.18 5.57 -17.51
C MET A 54 -9.72 5.34 -17.90
N SER A 55 -9.44 4.35 -18.76
CA SER A 55 -8.13 4.12 -19.37
C SER A 55 -7.58 5.35 -20.08
N ALA A 56 -6.26 5.44 -20.20
CA ALA A 56 -5.63 6.52 -20.94
C ALA A 56 -6.12 6.50 -22.40
N PRO A 57 -6.53 7.65 -22.98
CA PRO A 57 -7.13 7.66 -24.31
C PRO A 57 -6.12 7.36 -25.42
N ASN A 58 -4.81 7.49 -25.13
CA ASN A 58 -3.72 7.15 -26.03
C ASN A 58 -2.39 7.03 -25.26
N ARG A 59 -1.38 6.51 -25.96
CA ARG A 59 -0.03 6.31 -25.44
C ARG A 59 0.62 7.58 -24.86
N SER A 60 0.40 8.74 -25.45
CA SER A 60 1.00 10.00 -24.97
C SER A 60 0.47 10.38 -23.59
N GLU A 61 -0.84 10.22 -23.36
CA GLU A 61 -1.46 10.46 -22.05
C GLU A 61 -1.00 9.44 -21.00
N TRP A 62 -0.90 8.17 -21.38
CA TRP A 62 -0.35 7.13 -20.51
C TRP A 62 1.11 7.42 -20.13
N ASP A 63 1.97 7.69 -21.12
CA ASP A 63 3.39 7.96 -20.89
C ASP A 63 3.57 9.21 -20.00
N TRP A 64 2.76 10.26 -20.19
CA TRP A 64 2.77 11.43 -19.31
C TRP A 64 2.48 11.06 -17.87
N LYS A 65 1.38 10.35 -17.61
CA LYS A 65 0.96 9.99 -16.25
C LYS A 65 1.97 9.07 -15.58
N ARG A 66 2.39 8.01 -16.27
CA ARG A 66 3.42 7.07 -15.79
C ARG A 66 4.71 7.78 -15.43
N ASN A 67 5.19 8.66 -16.30
CA ASN A 67 6.45 9.38 -16.08
C ASN A 67 6.34 10.38 -14.92
N GLY A 68 5.19 11.04 -14.77
CA GLY A 68 4.91 11.93 -13.66
C GLY A 68 4.89 11.19 -12.32
N VAL A 69 4.17 10.07 -12.24
CA VAL A 69 4.13 9.20 -11.06
C VAL A 69 5.52 8.65 -10.73
N ALA A 70 6.27 8.16 -11.71
CA ALA A 70 7.64 7.69 -11.52
C ALA A 70 8.55 8.80 -10.94
N THR A 71 8.42 10.03 -11.44
CA THR A 71 9.18 11.19 -10.95
C THR A 71 8.80 11.53 -9.50
N ALA A 72 7.51 11.49 -9.15
CA ALA A 72 7.05 11.71 -7.78
C ALA A 72 7.59 10.64 -6.81
N ILE A 73 7.49 9.37 -7.19
CA ILE A 73 8.05 8.26 -6.40
C ILE A 73 9.58 8.41 -6.25
N ALA A 74 10.29 8.82 -7.30
CA ALA A 74 11.73 9.04 -7.25
C ALA A 74 12.16 10.20 -6.34
N GLN A 75 11.29 11.18 -6.09
CA GLN A 75 11.55 12.22 -5.08
C GLN A 75 11.33 11.73 -3.64
N ILE A 76 10.49 10.71 -3.45
CA ILE A 76 10.23 10.11 -2.13
C ILE A 76 11.28 9.02 -1.82
N GLN A 77 11.67 8.24 -2.83
CA GLN A 77 12.49 7.02 -2.75
C GLN A 77 12.04 6.03 -1.66
N PRO A 78 10.75 5.66 -1.61
CA PRO A 78 10.23 4.80 -0.56
C PRO A 78 10.90 3.42 -0.57
N THR A 79 11.14 2.84 0.60
CA THR A 79 11.55 1.43 0.71
C THR A 79 10.39 0.53 0.27
N ILE A 80 9.17 0.90 0.67
CA ILE A 80 7.90 0.25 0.32
C ILE A 80 6.89 1.34 -0.04
N ILE A 81 6.23 1.21 -1.18
CA ILE A 81 5.07 2.03 -1.54
C ILE A 81 3.89 1.16 -1.92
N ALA A 82 2.76 1.43 -1.29
CA ALA A 82 1.48 0.81 -1.59
C ALA A 82 0.65 1.74 -2.48
N LEU A 83 0.23 1.23 -3.61
CA LEU A 83 -0.52 1.99 -4.60
C LEU A 83 -1.92 1.41 -4.71
N GLN A 84 -2.90 2.29 -4.89
CA GLN A 84 -4.29 1.94 -5.16
C GLN A 84 -4.69 2.42 -6.56
N GLU A 85 -5.74 1.81 -7.11
CA GLU A 85 -6.26 2.10 -8.46
C GLU A 85 -5.26 1.87 -9.58
N VAL A 86 -4.44 0.82 -9.43
CA VAL A 86 -3.59 0.33 -10.50
C VAL A 86 -4.35 -0.72 -11.28
N GLU A 87 -4.38 -0.60 -12.60
CA GLU A 87 -5.13 -1.50 -13.48
C GLU A 87 -4.68 -2.96 -13.38
N SER A 88 -3.37 -3.22 -13.43
CA SER A 88 -2.86 -4.57 -13.51
C SER A 88 -1.37 -4.69 -13.15
N ARG A 89 -0.89 -5.93 -13.04
CA ARG A 89 0.55 -6.23 -12.91
C ARG A 89 1.37 -5.66 -14.08
N ARG A 90 0.82 -5.63 -15.30
CA ARG A 90 1.50 -5.08 -16.48
C ARG A 90 1.76 -3.59 -16.30
N VAL A 91 0.76 -2.85 -15.86
CA VAL A 91 0.86 -1.41 -15.61
C VAL A 91 1.88 -1.11 -14.51
N ALA A 92 1.83 -1.88 -13.40
CA ALA A 92 2.85 -1.78 -12.36
C ALA A 92 4.26 -2.07 -12.90
N TRP A 93 4.42 -3.03 -13.82
CA TRP A 93 5.69 -3.32 -14.46
C TRP A 93 6.20 -2.16 -15.32
N TYR A 94 5.34 -1.51 -16.11
CA TYR A 94 5.76 -0.31 -16.84
C TYR A 94 6.27 0.79 -15.91
N LEU A 95 5.62 0.99 -14.76
CA LEU A 95 6.08 1.95 -13.75
C LEU A 95 7.46 1.58 -13.19
N THR A 96 7.71 0.31 -12.85
CA THR A 96 9.05 -0.11 -12.36
C THR A 96 10.13 0.00 -13.43
N GLN A 97 9.82 -0.29 -14.70
CA GLN A 97 10.75 -0.05 -15.81
C GLN A 97 11.10 1.43 -15.91
N ARG A 98 10.11 2.32 -15.80
CA ARG A 98 10.35 3.76 -15.87
C ARG A 98 11.18 4.26 -14.69
N LEU A 99 10.91 3.79 -13.47
CA LEU A 99 11.70 4.10 -12.28
C LEU A 99 13.17 3.69 -12.46
N GLN A 100 13.43 2.50 -13.01
CA GLN A 100 14.80 2.07 -13.28
C GLN A 100 15.47 2.90 -14.38
N GLN A 101 14.80 3.09 -15.52
CA GLN A 101 15.42 3.74 -16.68
C GLN A 101 15.65 5.24 -16.49
N ALA A 102 14.79 5.91 -15.72
CA ALA A 102 14.79 7.37 -15.58
C ALA A 102 15.49 7.87 -14.31
N HIS A 103 15.47 7.05 -13.25
CA HIS A 103 15.86 7.46 -11.91
C HIS A 103 16.81 6.47 -11.22
N ASP A 104 17.21 5.39 -11.91
CA ASP A 104 18.05 4.30 -11.38
C ASP A 104 17.49 3.67 -10.09
N LEU A 105 16.17 3.59 -10.00
CA LEU A 105 15.48 2.99 -8.85
C LEU A 105 14.90 1.61 -9.20
N LYS A 106 15.47 0.58 -8.60
CA LYS A 106 15.02 -0.82 -8.73
C LYS A 106 13.92 -1.13 -7.73
N TYR A 107 12.71 -1.36 -8.24
CA TYR A 107 11.56 -1.86 -7.47
C TYR A 107 11.11 -3.23 -7.99
N ARG A 108 10.76 -4.10 -7.05
CA ARG A 108 10.04 -5.36 -7.28
C ARG A 108 8.54 -5.16 -7.04
N ILE A 109 7.71 -6.07 -7.56
CA ILE A 109 6.24 -5.97 -7.54
C ILE A 109 5.65 -7.13 -6.73
N ALA A 110 4.89 -6.79 -5.68
CA ALA A 110 3.96 -7.68 -5.03
C ALA A 110 2.55 -7.33 -5.51
N PHE A 111 1.87 -8.31 -6.14
CA PHE A 111 0.57 -8.12 -6.77
C PHE A 111 -0.18 -9.44 -6.78
N VAL A 112 -1.45 -9.41 -6.39
CA VAL A 112 -2.44 -10.46 -6.61
C VAL A 112 -3.67 -9.78 -7.14
N GLU A 113 -4.20 -10.27 -8.26
CA GLU A 113 -5.37 -9.71 -8.91
C GLU A 113 -6.57 -9.67 -7.96
N GLY A 114 -7.31 -8.56 -8.05
CA GLY A 114 -8.50 -8.23 -7.29
C GLY A 114 -9.70 -9.08 -7.68
N THR A 115 -10.84 -8.80 -7.04
CA THR A 115 -12.14 -9.35 -7.47
C THR A 115 -13.14 -8.25 -7.80
N ASP A 116 -12.67 -7.01 -8.04
CA ASP A 116 -13.52 -5.91 -8.46
C ASP A 116 -13.69 -5.91 -9.98
N THR A 117 -14.70 -6.62 -10.48
CA THR A 117 -14.99 -6.70 -11.91
C THR A 117 -15.74 -5.49 -12.47
N PHE A 118 -16.14 -4.54 -11.62
CA PHE A 118 -16.86 -3.34 -12.07
C PHE A 118 -15.89 -2.23 -12.42
N THR A 119 -14.96 -1.92 -11.51
CA THR A 119 -13.94 -0.89 -11.77
C THR A 119 -12.65 -1.46 -12.36
N GLU A 120 -12.37 -2.75 -12.11
CA GLU A 120 -11.10 -3.41 -12.46
C GLU A 120 -9.87 -2.70 -11.89
N GLN A 121 -10.09 -1.88 -10.86
CA GLN A 121 -9.02 -1.29 -10.09
C GLN A 121 -8.42 -2.35 -9.17
N ASP A 122 -7.11 -2.28 -9.01
CA ASP A 122 -6.38 -3.14 -8.09
C ASP A 122 -5.47 -2.35 -7.16
N VAL A 123 -4.87 -3.09 -6.21
CA VAL A 123 -3.82 -2.57 -5.34
C VAL A 123 -2.50 -3.29 -5.60
N VAL A 124 -1.40 -2.57 -5.49
CA VAL A 124 -0.05 -3.12 -5.70
C VAL A 124 0.90 -2.60 -4.64
N ILE A 125 1.91 -3.38 -4.30
CA ILE A 125 3.04 -2.89 -3.51
C ILE A 125 4.30 -2.95 -4.37
N LEU A 126 4.99 -1.82 -4.48
CA LEU A 126 6.34 -1.73 -5.00
C LEU A 126 7.32 -1.67 -3.83
N TYR A 127 8.36 -2.48 -3.86
CA TYR A 127 9.32 -2.57 -2.77
C TYR A 127 10.76 -2.77 -3.26
N ARG A 128 11.73 -2.34 -2.46
CA ARG A 128 13.17 -2.50 -2.75
C ARG A 128 13.74 -3.75 -2.08
N SER A 129 13.41 -3.98 -0.81
CA SER A 129 13.91 -5.10 0.01
C SER A 129 12.85 -5.65 0.97
N GLY A 130 13.16 -6.78 1.59
CA GLY A 130 12.51 -7.37 2.76
C GLY A 130 11.34 -8.30 2.51
N LEU A 131 10.76 -8.36 1.30
CA LEU A 131 9.54 -9.14 1.10
C LEU A 131 9.80 -10.65 1.24
N VAL A 132 9.09 -11.29 2.16
CA VAL A 132 9.14 -12.75 2.41
C VAL A 132 7.90 -13.44 1.85
N SER A 133 6.72 -12.84 2.02
CA SER A 133 5.48 -13.40 1.49
C SER A 133 4.44 -12.33 1.19
N PHE A 134 3.54 -12.64 0.27
CA PHE A 134 2.39 -11.81 -0.06
C PHE A 134 1.22 -12.67 -0.51
N GLY A 135 0.01 -12.15 -0.37
CA GLY A 135 -1.19 -12.85 -0.77
C GLY A 135 -2.45 -12.08 -0.43
N ARG A 136 -3.60 -12.72 -0.69
CA ARG A 136 -4.90 -12.23 -0.24
C ARG A 136 -5.36 -13.01 0.98
N ARG A 137 -6.16 -12.34 1.81
CA ARG A 137 -6.94 -12.95 2.88
C ARG A 137 -8.41 -12.83 2.55
N GLU A 138 -9.17 -13.89 2.74
CA GLU A 138 -10.58 -13.92 2.38
C GLU A 138 -11.41 -14.21 3.62
N GLN A 139 -12.67 -13.77 3.63
CA GLN A 139 -13.61 -14.18 4.68
C GLN A 139 -13.91 -15.69 4.59
N THR A 140 -14.15 -16.34 5.72
CA THR A 140 -14.63 -17.72 5.74
C THR A 140 -16.13 -17.79 5.37
N SER A 141 -16.63 -18.98 5.03
CA SER A 141 -18.07 -19.17 4.79
C SER A 141 -18.92 -18.83 6.01
N GLU A 142 -18.40 -19.05 7.23
CA GLU A 142 -19.07 -18.68 8.48
C GLU A 142 -19.18 -17.16 8.63
N MET A 143 -18.08 -16.44 8.40
CA MET A 143 -18.07 -14.97 8.42
C MET A 143 -19.01 -14.36 7.39
N PHE A 144 -19.09 -14.95 6.20
CA PHE A 144 -20.05 -14.54 5.18
C PHE A 144 -21.49 -14.71 5.67
N ARG A 145 -21.83 -15.87 6.23
CA ARG A 145 -23.18 -16.18 6.73
C ARG A 145 -23.58 -15.31 7.93
N SER A 146 -22.63 -14.91 8.78
CA SER A 146 -22.91 -14.08 9.95
C SER A 146 -23.37 -12.66 9.59
N LYS A 147 -23.10 -12.21 8.35
CA LYS A 147 -23.34 -10.84 7.88
C LYS A 147 -22.60 -9.75 8.69
N GLN A 148 -21.69 -10.13 9.57
CA GLN A 148 -20.88 -9.18 10.36
C GLN A 148 -19.65 -8.69 9.59
N TYR A 149 -19.16 -9.50 8.66
CA TYR A 149 -17.98 -9.24 7.85
C TYR A 149 -18.35 -9.04 6.40
N TYR A 150 -17.54 -8.32 5.65
CA TYR A 150 -17.71 -8.15 4.22
C TYR A 150 -16.34 -8.23 3.57
N ASN A 151 -16.25 -8.97 2.49
CA ASN A 151 -14.97 -9.23 1.84
C ASN A 151 -14.36 -7.97 1.23
N LEU A 152 -13.04 -7.94 1.12
CA LEU A 152 -12.31 -6.88 0.44
C LEU A 152 -12.03 -7.35 -0.99
N SER A 153 -12.44 -6.55 -1.97
CA SER A 153 -12.18 -6.84 -3.38
C SER A 153 -10.81 -6.36 -3.84
N LYS A 154 -10.24 -5.38 -3.14
CA LYS A 154 -9.01 -4.65 -3.47
C LYS A 154 -8.12 -4.55 -2.22
N HIS A 155 -7.31 -5.58 -1.97
CA HIS A 155 -6.35 -5.60 -0.85
C HIS A 155 -5.17 -6.53 -1.13
N LEU A 156 -4.06 -6.28 -0.45
CA LEU A 156 -2.85 -7.11 -0.51
C LEU A 156 -2.20 -7.20 0.87
N ALA A 157 -2.10 -8.41 1.40
CA ALA A 157 -1.41 -8.70 2.65
C ALA A 157 0.03 -9.12 2.35
N THR A 158 0.98 -8.56 3.08
CA THR A 158 2.42 -8.77 2.88
C THR A 158 3.15 -8.96 4.20
N ARG A 159 4.22 -9.74 4.18
CA ARG A 159 5.17 -9.87 5.28
C ARG A 159 6.56 -9.50 4.79
N PHE A 160 7.16 -8.55 5.47
CA PHE A 160 8.54 -8.14 5.27
C PHE A 160 9.39 -8.58 6.46
N GLU A 161 10.63 -8.97 6.19
CA GLU A 161 11.64 -9.26 7.20
C GLU A 161 13.00 -8.69 6.78
N TRP A 162 13.74 -8.14 7.74
CA TRP A 162 15.10 -7.64 7.54
C TRP A 162 16.02 -8.08 8.69
N GLY A 163 17.31 -8.25 8.40
CA GLY A 163 18.27 -8.72 9.37
C GLY A 163 18.18 -10.23 9.64
N GLN A 164 18.98 -10.73 10.59
CA GLN A 164 19.12 -12.15 10.87
C GLN A 164 19.15 -12.43 12.38
N GLY A 165 18.83 -13.66 12.78
CA GLY A 165 18.89 -14.09 14.17
C GLY A 165 17.97 -13.29 15.09
N ASP A 166 18.49 -12.92 16.26
CA ASP A 166 17.75 -12.13 17.27
C ASP A 166 17.53 -10.67 16.86
N GLU A 167 18.29 -10.19 15.87
CA GLU A 167 18.15 -8.86 15.27
C GLU A 167 17.11 -8.82 14.14
N LYS A 168 16.42 -9.93 13.86
CA LYS A 168 15.49 -9.97 12.74
C LYS A 168 14.24 -9.13 13.02
N GLU A 169 14.03 -8.13 12.20
CA GLU A 169 12.83 -7.30 12.24
C GLU A 169 11.78 -7.85 11.29
N SER A 170 10.51 -7.90 11.72
CA SER A 170 9.39 -8.36 10.90
C SER A 170 8.29 -7.30 10.85
N LEU A 171 7.64 -7.14 9.70
CA LEU A 171 6.52 -6.23 9.48
C LEU A 171 5.42 -6.93 8.68
N PHE A 172 4.21 -6.98 9.22
CA PHE A 172 3.02 -7.32 8.45
C PHE A 172 2.35 -6.04 7.95
N LEU A 173 2.16 -5.93 6.64
CA LEU A 173 1.58 -4.76 6.00
C LEU A 173 0.38 -5.16 5.15
N LEU A 174 -0.72 -4.46 5.33
CA LEU A 174 -1.96 -4.62 4.56
C LEU A 174 -2.25 -3.33 3.78
N ASN A 175 -2.13 -3.41 2.44
CA ASN A 175 -2.60 -2.37 1.52
C ASN A 175 -4.08 -2.63 1.21
N VAL A 176 -4.94 -1.61 1.35
CA VAL A 176 -6.38 -1.71 1.07
C VAL A 176 -6.89 -0.56 0.21
N HIS A 177 -7.94 -0.84 -0.56
CA HIS A 177 -8.82 0.16 -1.16
C HIS A 177 -10.27 -0.24 -0.87
N LEU A 178 -10.88 0.40 0.14
CA LEU A 178 -12.21 0.04 0.62
C LEU A 178 -13.33 0.65 -0.23
N ARG A 179 -14.58 0.20 -0.01
CA ARG A 179 -15.73 0.71 -0.76
C ARG A 179 -15.86 2.22 -0.58
N ALA A 180 -15.97 2.94 -1.69
CA ALA A 180 -16.18 4.38 -1.73
C ALA A 180 -17.64 4.78 -1.45
N ARG A 181 -17.82 6.08 -1.22
CA ARG A 181 -19.09 6.81 -0.98
C ARG A 181 -19.64 6.76 0.45
N PRO A 182 -20.31 7.84 0.91
CA PRO A 182 -20.92 7.89 2.24
C PRO A 182 -21.97 6.81 2.50
N GLU A 183 -22.85 6.55 1.52
CA GLU A 183 -23.98 5.62 1.67
C GLU A 183 -23.56 4.16 1.83
N ILE A 184 -22.32 3.83 1.49
CA ILE A 184 -21.75 2.47 1.59
C ILE A 184 -20.99 2.25 2.91
N ALA A 185 -20.99 3.24 3.82
CA ALA A 185 -20.35 3.14 5.13
C ALA A 185 -20.67 1.83 5.90
N PRO A 186 -21.92 1.30 5.92
CA PRO A 186 -22.19 0.03 6.60
C PRO A 186 -21.42 -1.18 6.05
N LEU A 187 -21.18 -1.24 4.73
CA LEU A 187 -20.35 -2.31 4.14
C LEU A 187 -18.88 -2.07 4.46
N ARG A 188 -18.41 -0.82 4.40
CA ARG A 188 -17.05 -0.44 4.74
C ARG A 188 -16.72 -0.76 6.21
N GLN A 189 -17.64 -0.51 7.15
CA GLN A 189 -17.51 -0.94 8.55
C GLN A 189 -17.34 -2.46 8.69
N ARG A 190 -18.06 -3.26 7.89
CA ARG A 190 -17.90 -4.73 7.84
C ARG A 190 -16.54 -5.14 7.26
N GLN A 191 -16.01 -4.39 6.29
CA GLN A 191 -14.65 -4.59 5.78
C GLN A 191 -13.61 -4.28 6.87
N CYS A 192 -13.77 -3.18 7.61
CA CYS A 192 -12.90 -2.83 8.73
C CYS A 192 -12.92 -3.89 9.84
N ARG A 193 -14.08 -4.48 10.15
CA ARG A 193 -14.16 -5.63 11.07
C ARG A 193 -13.39 -6.85 10.57
N LEU A 194 -13.41 -7.10 9.27
CA LEU A 194 -12.68 -8.23 8.68
C LEU A 194 -11.16 -8.01 8.72
N ILE A 195 -10.70 -6.79 8.40
CA ILE A 195 -9.29 -6.42 8.57
C ILE A 195 -8.86 -6.63 10.03
N ARG A 196 -9.65 -6.13 10.98
CA ARG A 196 -9.37 -6.34 12.41
C ARG A 196 -9.28 -7.80 12.78
N HIS A 197 -10.19 -8.62 12.29
CA HIS A 197 -10.15 -10.05 12.55
C HIS A 197 -8.82 -10.66 12.07
N TRP A 198 -8.27 -10.21 10.95
CA TRP A 198 -6.99 -10.69 10.43
C TRP A 198 -5.77 -10.21 11.23
N THR A 199 -5.82 -9.02 11.82
CA THR A 199 -4.66 -8.37 12.46
C THR A 199 -4.64 -8.51 13.98
N ARG A 200 -5.80 -8.60 14.65
CA ARG A 200 -5.93 -8.55 16.12
C ARG A 200 -4.96 -9.47 16.85
N GLU A 201 -4.93 -10.74 16.47
CA GLU A 201 -4.08 -11.74 17.16
C GLU A 201 -2.58 -11.41 17.04
N ALA A 202 -2.17 -10.82 15.92
CA ALA A 202 -0.78 -10.40 15.73
C ALA A 202 -0.47 -9.13 16.53
N ILE A 203 -1.40 -8.18 16.59
CA ILE A 203 -1.28 -6.97 17.44
C ILE A 203 -1.12 -7.37 18.92
N LEU A 204 -1.96 -8.31 19.40
CA LEU A 204 -1.92 -8.80 20.78
C LEU A 204 -0.60 -9.53 21.13
N ARG A 205 0.10 -10.08 20.13
CA ARG A 205 1.44 -10.66 20.29
C ARG A 205 2.58 -9.63 20.24
N GLY A 206 2.25 -8.35 20.08
CA GLY A 206 3.25 -7.29 19.93
C GLY A 206 3.96 -7.30 18.58
N GLU A 207 3.33 -7.82 17.52
CA GLU A 207 3.90 -7.77 16.18
C GLU A 207 3.76 -6.36 15.56
N ASN A 208 4.69 -6.00 14.67
CA ASN A 208 4.61 -4.77 13.88
C ASN A 208 3.58 -4.96 12.76
N ILE A 209 2.48 -4.22 12.87
CA ILE A 209 1.38 -4.25 11.94
C ILE A 209 1.20 -2.86 11.35
N VAL A 210 1.10 -2.79 10.02
CA VAL A 210 0.65 -1.58 9.33
C VAL A 210 -0.57 -1.90 8.47
N VAL A 211 -1.62 -1.09 8.60
CA VAL A 211 -2.76 -1.07 7.67
C VAL A 211 -2.79 0.30 7.01
N LEU A 212 -2.73 0.34 5.69
CA LEU A 212 -2.67 1.59 4.94
C LEU A 212 -3.44 1.51 3.63
N GLY A 213 -3.65 2.67 3.02
CA GLY A 213 -4.29 2.80 1.72
C GLY A 213 -5.51 3.70 1.79
N ASP A 214 -6.31 3.63 0.73
CA ASP A 214 -7.55 4.37 0.62
C ASP A 214 -8.65 3.66 1.43
N ILE A 215 -8.91 4.18 2.62
CA ILE A 215 -9.97 3.68 3.51
C ILE A 215 -11.33 4.21 3.06
N ASN A 216 -11.40 5.24 2.22
CA ASN A 216 -12.65 5.88 1.79
C ASN A 216 -13.54 6.34 2.97
N THR A 217 -12.93 6.61 4.14
CA THR A 217 -13.69 7.02 5.32
C THR A 217 -14.22 8.45 5.18
N GLU A 218 -15.45 8.67 5.62
CA GLU A 218 -16.03 10.01 5.73
C GLU A 218 -15.63 10.72 7.02
N THR A 219 -14.99 9.99 7.94
CA THR A 219 -14.59 10.53 9.25
C THR A 219 -13.20 11.14 9.20
N THR A 220 -13.04 12.26 9.89
CA THR A 220 -11.73 12.90 10.03
C THR A 220 -10.99 12.33 11.22
N PHE A 221 -9.66 12.49 11.25
CA PHE A 221 -8.88 12.13 12.44
C PHE A 221 -9.39 12.80 13.73
N SER A 222 -9.82 14.06 13.65
CA SER A 222 -10.29 14.83 14.82
C SER A 222 -11.67 14.35 15.31
N GLU A 223 -12.46 13.73 14.44
CA GLU A 223 -13.82 13.28 14.72
C GLU A 223 -13.95 11.82 14.31
N THR A 224 -13.45 10.92 15.16
CA THR A 224 -13.51 9.47 14.95
C THR A 224 -14.43 8.81 15.98
N PRO A 225 -15.74 8.66 15.69
CA PRO A 225 -16.65 7.86 16.50
C PRO A 225 -16.18 6.40 16.59
N PRO A 226 -16.29 5.72 17.74
CA PRO A 226 -15.86 4.33 17.87
C PRO A 226 -16.55 3.32 16.94
N ASP A 227 -17.76 3.64 16.47
CA ASP A 227 -18.56 2.81 15.56
C ASP A 227 -18.41 3.19 14.07
N SER A 228 -17.63 4.22 13.76
CA SER A 228 -17.23 4.55 12.39
C SER A 228 -16.36 3.45 11.78
N ASP A 229 -16.18 3.45 10.46
CA ASP A 229 -15.27 2.52 9.78
C ASP A 229 -13.84 2.58 10.34
N ILE A 230 -13.27 3.78 10.48
CA ILE A 230 -11.93 3.97 11.03
C ILE A 230 -11.90 3.72 12.54
N GLY A 231 -12.94 4.08 13.29
CA GLY A 231 -13.05 3.77 14.72
C GLY A 231 -13.09 2.28 14.99
N ILE A 232 -13.84 1.54 14.17
CA ILE A 232 -13.83 0.08 14.14
C ILE A 232 -12.44 -0.40 13.80
N LEU A 233 -11.82 0.03 12.68
CA LEU A 233 -10.50 -0.45 12.28
C LEU A 233 -9.45 -0.22 13.37
N ARG A 234 -9.51 0.92 14.04
CA ARG A 234 -8.62 1.30 15.15
C ARG A 234 -8.87 0.57 16.45
N GLY A 235 -10.09 0.10 16.71
CA GLY A 235 -10.41 -0.65 17.92
C GLY A 235 -11.05 0.11 19.04
N LEU A 236 -11.52 1.32 18.79
CA LEU A 236 -11.94 2.25 19.83
C LEU A 236 -13.14 1.78 20.68
N LYS A 237 -13.75 0.64 20.34
CA LYS A 237 -14.83 0.00 21.10
C LYS A 237 -14.37 -1.23 21.90
N THR A 238 -13.11 -1.65 21.77
CA THR A 238 -12.57 -2.75 22.57
C THR A 238 -12.16 -2.23 23.95
N PRO A 239 -12.27 -3.03 25.02
CA PRO A 239 -11.89 -2.58 26.35
C PRO A 239 -10.38 -2.39 26.53
N GLN A 240 -9.57 -2.99 25.65
CA GLN A 240 -8.12 -3.08 25.79
C GLN A 240 -7.45 -2.27 24.69
N LEU A 241 -6.67 -1.25 25.07
CA LEU A 241 -5.90 -0.45 24.11
C LEU A 241 -4.75 -1.25 23.46
N THR A 242 -4.38 -2.38 24.06
CA THR A 242 -3.30 -3.26 23.56
C THR A 242 -3.62 -3.94 22.23
N ASP A 243 -4.87 -3.85 21.76
CA ASP A 243 -5.27 -4.34 20.44
C ASP A 243 -5.56 -3.23 19.43
N ASP A 244 -5.24 -1.97 19.78
CA ASP A 244 -5.51 -0.83 18.93
C ASP A 244 -4.52 -0.67 17.78
N LEU A 245 -5.03 -0.09 16.70
CA LEU A 245 -4.21 0.52 15.67
C LEU A 245 -4.25 2.05 15.82
N PHE A 246 -3.09 2.66 15.73
CA PHE A 246 -2.88 4.09 15.91
C PHE A 246 -2.78 4.80 14.57
N ASP A 247 -3.61 5.83 14.39
CA ASP A 247 -3.64 6.62 13.17
C ASP A 247 -2.51 7.66 13.15
N LEU A 248 -1.59 7.53 12.19
CA LEU A 248 -0.45 8.44 12.06
C LEU A 248 -0.84 9.85 11.63
N HIS A 249 -2.10 10.11 11.24
CA HIS A 249 -2.61 11.47 11.08
C HIS A 249 -2.48 12.31 12.36
N LYS A 250 -2.36 11.67 13.54
CA LYS A 250 -2.01 12.32 14.80
C LYS A 250 -0.75 13.21 14.68
N PHE A 251 0.22 12.77 13.88
CA PHE A 251 1.51 13.43 13.72
C PHE A 251 1.54 14.44 12.56
N LEU A 252 0.42 14.64 11.86
CA LEU A 252 0.27 15.69 10.86
C LEU A 252 -0.40 16.94 11.46
N PRO A 253 0.04 18.15 11.08
CA PRO A 253 -0.73 19.36 11.31
C PRO A 253 -2.13 19.22 10.71
N ALA A 254 -3.16 19.76 11.37
CA ALA A 254 -4.56 19.59 10.93
C ALA A 254 -4.80 19.98 9.46
N LYS A 255 -4.16 21.06 8.99
CA LYS A 255 -4.23 21.53 7.60
C LYS A 255 -3.60 20.59 6.56
N GLU A 256 -2.80 19.63 6.99
CA GLU A 256 -2.06 18.68 6.14
C GLU A 256 -2.66 17.26 6.19
N ARG A 257 -3.74 17.05 6.94
CA ARG A 257 -4.42 15.74 7.04
C ARG A 257 -5.32 15.43 5.85
N THR A 258 -5.76 16.45 5.11
CA THR A 258 -6.51 16.26 3.87
C THR A 258 -5.63 15.50 2.87
N SER A 259 -6.10 14.33 2.44
CA SER A 259 -5.36 13.41 1.56
C SER A 259 -5.94 13.35 0.14
N HIS A 260 -6.99 14.12 -0.13
CA HIS A 260 -7.73 14.10 -1.39
C HIS A 260 -8.09 15.53 -1.81
N LEU A 261 -8.38 15.77 -3.11
CA LEU A 261 -8.72 17.09 -3.65
C LEU A 261 -10.00 17.67 -3.03
N LEU A 262 -10.92 16.79 -2.62
CA LEU A 262 -12.17 17.22 -2.00
C LEU A 262 -11.89 17.82 -0.61
N PRO A 263 -12.40 19.03 -0.30
CA PRO A 263 -12.09 19.73 0.93
C PRO A 263 -12.37 18.88 2.19
N GLY A 264 -11.36 18.80 3.05
CA GLY A 264 -11.43 18.11 4.34
C GLY A 264 -11.45 16.58 4.26
N LYS A 265 -11.45 15.99 3.05
CA LYS A 265 -11.43 14.53 2.91
C LYS A 265 -10.07 13.96 3.26
N GLN A 266 -10.11 12.98 4.13
CA GLN A 266 -8.95 12.23 4.58
C GLN A 266 -9.30 10.78 4.27
N PHE A 267 -9.15 10.34 3.03
CA PHE A 267 -9.48 8.97 2.64
C PHE A 267 -8.33 8.01 2.89
N ASP A 268 -7.11 8.47 2.64
CA ASP A 268 -5.88 7.71 2.83
C ASP A 268 -5.47 7.72 4.29
N ARG A 269 -5.03 6.57 4.80
CA ARG A 269 -4.53 6.42 6.16
C ARG A 269 -3.30 5.55 6.20
N ILE A 270 -2.49 5.77 7.24
CA ILE A 270 -1.48 4.81 7.71
C ILE A 270 -1.77 4.57 9.19
N LEU A 271 -2.17 3.34 9.51
CA LEU A 271 -2.44 2.89 10.87
C LEU A 271 -1.38 1.89 11.29
N VAL A 272 -0.87 2.01 12.51
CA VAL A 272 0.23 1.18 13.02
C VAL A 272 -0.12 0.53 14.36
N SER A 273 0.44 -0.65 14.68
CA SER A 273 0.37 -1.20 16.03
C SER A 273 1.29 -0.45 17.01
N GLN A 274 1.05 -0.59 18.32
CA GLN A 274 1.83 0.06 19.38
C GLN A 274 3.36 -0.15 19.28
N PRO A 275 3.90 -1.36 18.98
CA PRO A 275 5.34 -1.57 18.87
C PRO A 275 6.05 -0.66 17.86
N LEU A 276 5.33 -0.19 16.85
CA LEU A 276 5.87 0.75 15.86
C LEU A 276 5.91 2.20 16.36
N LEU A 277 5.40 2.52 17.55
CA LEU A 277 5.38 3.89 18.09
C LEU A 277 6.39 4.12 19.21
N GLU A 278 6.74 3.06 19.94
CA GLU A 278 7.55 3.13 21.15
C GLU A 278 8.49 1.93 21.18
N ASN A 279 9.75 2.17 21.53
CA ASN A 279 10.73 1.09 21.77
C ASN A 279 10.23 0.18 22.89
N GLN A 280 10.43 -1.12 22.73
CA GLN A 280 10.35 -2.08 23.81
C GLN A 280 11.70 -2.15 24.53
N ASP A 281 11.68 -2.26 25.86
CA ASP A 281 12.89 -2.24 26.66
C ASP A 281 13.88 -3.32 26.21
N GLY A 282 15.06 -2.88 25.72
CA GLY A 282 16.21 -3.75 25.46
C GLY A 282 16.27 -4.43 24.09
N LYS A 283 15.50 -4.00 23.09
CA LYS A 283 15.59 -4.48 21.70
C LYS A 283 15.75 -3.33 20.70
N GLN A 284 16.50 -3.57 19.62
CA GLN A 284 16.54 -2.64 18.50
C GLN A 284 15.26 -2.81 17.68
N ASP A 285 14.34 -1.85 17.77
CA ASP A 285 12.98 -1.97 17.22
C ASP A 285 12.78 -1.03 16.02
N LEU A 286 11.84 -1.39 15.15
CA LEU A 286 11.38 -0.50 14.09
C LEU A 286 10.40 0.55 14.65
N VAL A 287 10.86 1.78 14.84
CA VAL A 287 10.05 2.83 15.49
C VAL A 287 9.76 4.00 14.57
N PHE A 288 8.51 4.47 14.66
CA PHE A 288 7.99 5.61 13.93
C PHE A 288 8.79 6.87 14.25
N HIS A 289 9.23 7.54 13.19
CA HIS A 289 10.03 8.75 13.28
C HIS A 289 9.26 9.99 12.80
N SER A 290 8.61 9.92 11.65
CA SER A 290 7.89 11.08 11.10
C SER A 290 6.80 10.69 10.10
N MET A 291 5.83 11.59 9.93
CA MET A 291 4.75 11.48 8.96
C MET A 291 4.71 12.77 8.14
N GLN A 292 4.49 12.63 6.83
CA GLN A 292 4.30 13.77 5.93
C GLN A 292 3.25 13.44 4.87
N ARG A 293 2.59 14.48 4.36
CA ARG A 293 1.71 14.41 3.20
C ARG A 293 2.24 15.34 2.11
N ARG A 294 2.48 14.83 0.90
CA ARG A 294 3.19 15.53 -0.18
C ARG A 294 2.27 15.94 -1.34
N LYS A 295 1.41 16.96 -1.13
CA LYS A 295 0.56 17.56 -2.20
C LYS A 295 1.35 17.94 -3.42
N ASP A 296 2.51 18.54 -3.16
CA ASP A 296 3.40 19.19 -4.11
C ASP A 296 3.93 18.21 -5.17
N LEU A 297 3.82 16.91 -4.90
CA LEU A 297 4.17 15.87 -5.86
C LEU A 297 3.02 15.51 -6.82
N SER A 298 1.77 15.68 -6.40
CA SER A 298 0.58 15.32 -7.19
C SER A 298 0.03 16.52 -7.97
N VAL A 299 -0.08 17.67 -7.30
CA VAL A 299 -0.82 18.84 -7.80
C VAL A 299 0.03 19.72 -8.71
N ARG A 300 -0.54 20.14 -9.85
CA ARG A 300 0.16 20.88 -10.92
C ARG A 300 -0.69 22.00 -11.51
N GLY A 301 -0.02 23.08 -11.92
CA GLY A 301 -0.65 24.17 -12.66
C GLY A 301 -1.41 25.19 -11.81
N GLN A 302 -2.04 26.14 -12.49
CA GLN A 302 -2.85 27.23 -11.94
C GLN A 302 -4.32 26.84 -11.73
N GLN A 303 -4.82 25.82 -12.44
CA GLN A 303 -6.16 25.24 -12.25
C GLN A 303 -6.15 23.97 -11.38
N ALA A 304 -5.02 23.70 -10.74
CA ALA A 304 -4.78 22.64 -9.76
C ALA A 304 -5.94 22.41 -8.78
N ASP A 305 -6.12 21.15 -8.36
CA ASP A 305 -6.94 20.77 -7.20
C ASP A 305 -8.43 21.09 -7.34
N LYS A 306 -8.95 20.97 -8.56
CA LYS A 306 -10.36 21.08 -8.88
C LYS A 306 -10.90 19.72 -9.29
N GLU A 307 -12.13 19.43 -8.90
CA GLU A 307 -12.80 18.18 -9.27
C GLU A 307 -12.80 18.00 -10.80
N HIS A 308 -12.18 16.91 -11.25
CA HIS A 308 -11.89 16.69 -12.67
C HIS A 308 -12.33 15.32 -13.19
N TRP A 309 -13.15 14.59 -12.43
CA TRP A 309 -13.57 13.22 -12.78
C TRP A 309 -14.07 13.09 -14.23
N ASN A 310 -14.93 14.01 -14.69
CA ASN A 310 -15.53 13.95 -16.02
C ASN A 310 -14.70 14.61 -17.13
N THR A 311 -13.62 15.32 -16.76
CA THR A 311 -12.88 16.20 -17.67
C THR A 311 -11.37 15.99 -17.60
N TYR A 312 -10.88 14.97 -16.89
CA TYR A 312 -9.46 14.74 -16.62
C TYR A 312 -8.58 14.88 -17.86
N TYR A 313 -8.85 14.09 -18.91
CA TYR A 313 -8.10 14.15 -20.16
C TYR A 313 -8.35 15.39 -21.03
N GLN A 314 -9.32 16.24 -20.68
CA GLN A 314 -9.56 17.54 -21.31
C GLN A 314 -8.67 18.64 -20.71
N ILE A 315 -8.14 18.44 -19.50
CA ILE A 315 -7.21 19.37 -18.86
C ILE A 315 -5.83 19.23 -19.52
N PRO A 316 -5.18 20.32 -19.94
CA PRO A 316 -3.82 20.27 -20.48
C PRO A 316 -2.84 19.60 -19.51
N GLN A 317 -1.92 18.78 -20.02
CA GLN A 317 -0.92 18.05 -19.22
C GLN A 317 -0.08 18.93 -18.28
N THR A 318 0.13 20.21 -18.61
CA THR A 318 0.87 21.17 -17.77
C THR A 318 0.05 21.66 -16.57
N GLU A 319 -1.27 21.52 -16.64
CA GLU A 319 -2.25 22.00 -15.66
C GLU A 319 -2.97 20.87 -14.92
N ARG A 320 -2.62 19.61 -15.22
CA ARG A 320 -3.33 18.43 -14.76
C ARG A 320 -2.61 17.78 -13.58
N ASP A 321 -3.36 17.48 -12.53
CA ASP A 321 -2.87 16.74 -11.37
C ASP A 321 -2.57 15.27 -11.75
N LEU A 322 -1.58 14.67 -11.07
CA LEU A 322 -1.26 13.26 -11.29
C LEU A 322 -2.32 12.32 -10.72
N SER A 323 -2.96 12.75 -9.62
CA SER A 323 -4.06 12.07 -8.95
C SER A 323 -4.81 13.07 -8.07
N ASP A 324 -6.11 12.85 -7.93
CA ASP A 324 -6.98 13.44 -6.91
C ASP A 324 -6.60 13.10 -5.46
N HIS A 325 -5.74 12.11 -5.22
CA HIS A 325 -5.17 11.77 -3.93
C HIS A 325 -3.72 12.27 -3.78
N TYR A 326 -3.33 12.54 -2.53
CA TYR A 326 -1.99 13.01 -2.18
C TYR A 326 -1.21 11.92 -1.43
N PRO A 327 0.05 11.66 -1.80
CA PRO A 327 0.83 10.62 -1.15
C PRO A 327 1.09 10.92 0.32
N LEU A 328 0.86 9.91 1.16
CA LEU A 328 1.19 9.87 2.58
C LEU A 328 2.47 9.08 2.77
N ILE A 329 3.39 9.58 3.59
CA ILE A 329 4.72 8.98 3.78
C ILE A 329 5.04 8.95 5.28
N ALA A 330 5.24 7.75 5.81
CA ALA A 330 5.73 7.49 7.15
C ALA A 330 7.19 7.01 7.10
N ARG A 331 8.00 7.46 8.05
CA ARG A 331 9.39 7.04 8.21
C ARG A 331 9.56 6.33 9.54
N PHE A 332 10.35 5.27 9.53
CA PHE A 332 10.69 4.49 10.70
C PHE A 332 12.19 4.24 10.75
N ARG A 333 12.75 4.17 11.95
CA ARG A 333 14.17 3.89 12.20
C ARG A 333 14.30 2.57 12.94
N PHE A 334 15.44 1.92 12.77
CA PHE A 334 15.82 0.76 13.57
C PHE A 334 16.65 1.30 14.74
N ASP A 335 16.00 1.60 15.86
CA ASP A 335 16.58 2.31 17.01
C ASP A 335 16.82 1.39 18.21
#